data_AF-A0A0K1P5F6-F1
#
_entry.id   AF-A0A0K1P5F6-F1
#
_cell.length_a   1.000
_cell.length_b   1.000
_cell.length_c   1.000
_cell.angle_alpha   90.00
_cell.angle_beta   90.00
_cell.angle_gamma   90.00
#
_symmetry.space_group_name_H-M   'P 1'
#
loop_
_entity.id
_entity.type
_entity.pdbx_description
1 polymer ?
#
loop_
_entity_poly.entity_id
_entity_poly.type
_entity_poly.pdbx_seq_one_letter_code
_entity_poly.pdbx_strand_id
1 'polypeptide(L)'
;MKKISNFLIKLKPYKRKYKMFWLIFTLFTLFLFQMIMLIFSSVVDHINSGFYYWIRGFHSLLVDSRNEPNSAQGFIFASTVIGTIPSVAIIPFLYFIFTNWLINEKLSDKFINVPTEKYKFWTNYIHFSGIALVFTLLCGSLTYINNGGLLPNQAYNAILGAFSDDFGERIAGISAFLYYGIGMVFLFIMIVWNILIALSWIGKKISILLEKWSEIRAAKKEQKLAKKIEKMESKKNNKQ
;
A
#
# COMPACT_ATOMS: atom_id res chain seq x y z
N MET A 1 23.18 19.35 23.14
CA MET A 1 23.14 17.91 23.48
C MET A 1 22.06 17.52 24.50
N LYS A 2 21.99 18.12 25.70
CA LYS A 2 20.97 17.77 26.73
C LYS A 2 19.50 17.82 26.25
N LYS A 3 19.15 18.78 25.38
CA LYS A 3 17.79 18.91 24.81
C LYS A 3 17.42 17.74 23.87
N ILE A 4 18.36 17.28 23.03
CA ILE A 4 18.16 16.15 22.11
C ILE A 4 18.08 14.84 22.90
N SER A 5 18.95 14.65 23.88
CA SER A 5 18.92 13.48 24.77
C SER A 5 17.60 13.39 25.54
N ASN A 6 17.13 14.48 26.14
CA ASN A 6 15.83 14.52 26.82
C ASN A 6 14.65 14.28 25.86
N PHE A 7 14.73 14.75 24.62
CA PHE A 7 13.72 14.48 23.58
C PHE A 7 13.67 13.00 23.20
N LEU A 8 14.82 12.36 22.99
CA LEU A 8 14.92 10.92 22.68
C LEU A 8 14.41 10.05 23.83
N ILE A 9 14.74 10.41 25.08
CA ILE A 9 14.25 9.72 26.29
C ILE A 9 12.72 9.82 26.39
N LYS A 10 12.15 11.00 26.10
CA LYS A 10 10.69 11.21 26.07
C LYS A 10 9.98 10.48 24.92
N LEU A 11 10.67 10.23 23.79
CA LEU A 11 10.11 9.49 22.66
C LEU A 11 10.14 7.97 22.85
N LYS A 12 11.13 7.44 23.59
CA LYS A 12 11.35 6.01 23.84
C LYS A 12 10.12 5.22 24.31
N PRO A 13 9.25 5.72 25.23
CA PRO A 13 8.02 5.02 25.62
C PRO A 13 6.98 4.94 24.49
N TYR A 14 6.97 5.89 23.55
CA TYR A 14 6.09 5.89 22.38
C TYR A 14 6.72 5.12 21.22
N LYS A 15 6.74 3.77 21.31
CA LYS A 15 7.39 2.86 20.34
C LYS A 15 7.13 3.22 18.86
N ARG A 16 5.91 3.66 18.51
CA ARG A 16 5.55 4.06 17.13
C ARG A 16 6.18 5.39 16.71
N LYS A 17 6.10 6.43 17.55
CA LYS A 17 6.72 7.75 17.30
C LYS A 17 8.24 7.65 17.25
N TYR A 18 8.81 6.83 18.14
CA TYR A 18 10.24 6.47 18.12
C TYR A 18 10.64 5.83 16.79
N LYS A 19 9.89 4.84 16.32
CA LYS A 19 10.16 4.19 15.04
C LYS A 19 10.03 5.15 13.85
N MET A 20 8.99 6.00 13.82
CA MET A 20 8.85 7.03 12.77
C MET A 20 10.02 8.02 12.78
N PHE A 21 10.37 8.54 13.95
CA PHE A 21 11.49 9.49 14.10
C PHE A 21 12.80 8.91 13.56
N TRP A 22 13.14 7.68 13.96
CA TRP A 22 14.38 7.04 13.49
C TRP A 22 14.35 6.73 11.99
N LEU A 23 13.22 6.28 11.44
CA LEU A 23 13.13 6.03 10.00
C LEU A 23 13.25 7.33 9.19
N ILE A 24 12.64 8.43 9.64
CA ILE A 24 12.77 9.76 9.00
C ILE A 24 14.22 10.24 9.11
N PHE A 25 14.81 10.11 10.30
CA PHE A 25 16.19 10.51 10.55
C PHE A 25 17.17 9.72 9.67
N THR A 26 16.98 8.41 9.53
CA THR A 26 17.78 7.58 8.63
C THR A 26 17.62 8.02 7.17
N LEU A 27 16.40 8.28 6.71
CA LEU A 27 16.15 8.80 5.35
C LEU A 27 16.86 10.13 5.11
N PHE A 28 16.77 11.06 6.06
CA PHE A 28 17.43 12.35 5.97
C PHE A 28 18.96 12.21 5.95
N THR A 29 19.51 11.30 6.76
CA THR A 29 20.95 11.01 6.80
C THR A 29 21.42 10.37 5.50
N LEU A 30 20.65 9.44 4.92
CA LEU A 30 20.93 8.83 3.62
C LEU A 30 20.87 9.87 2.49
N PHE A 31 19.89 10.76 2.51
CA PHE A 31 19.79 11.85 1.54
C PHE A 31 20.99 12.81 1.64
N LEU A 32 21.35 13.23 2.86
CA LEU A 32 22.56 14.04 3.09
C LEU A 32 23.81 13.34 2.59
N PHE A 33 23.96 12.05 2.88
CA PHE A 33 25.06 11.24 2.39
C PHE A 33 25.11 11.22 0.85
N GLN A 34 23.96 11.01 0.18
CA GLN A 34 23.89 11.06 -1.29
C GLN A 34 24.29 12.43 -1.85
N MET A 35 23.85 13.53 -1.24
CA MET A 35 24.23 14.88 -1.68
C MET A 35 25.72 15.14 -1.49
N ILE A 36 26.31 14.69 -0.39
CA ILE A 36 27.75 14.80 -0.15
C ILE A 36 28.53 13.98 -1.18
N MET A 37 28.10 12.75 -1.47
CA MET A 37 28.72 11.92 -2.50
C MET A 37 28.64 12.58 -3.87
N LEU A 38 27.50 13.18 -4.23
CA LEU A 38 27.33 13.93 -5.48
C LEU A 38 28.30 15.10 -5.58
N ILE A 39 28.57 15.82 -4.49
CA ILE A 39 29.59 16.86 -4.46
C ILE A 39 30.97 16.26 -4.69
N PHE A 40 31.32 15.17 -4.01
CA PHE A 40 32.64 14.52 -4.19
C PHE A 40 32.83 13.90 -5.58
N SER A 41 31.75 13.57 -6.28
CA SER A 41 31.83 13.08 -7.67
C SER A 41 32.49 14.08 -8.62
N SER A 42 32.45 15.38 -8.30
CA SER A 42 33.08 16.41 -9.15
C SER A 42 34.61 16.37 -9.09
N VAL A 43 35.20 15.58 -8.18
CA VAL A 43 36.65 15.49 -7.94
C VAL A 43 37.22 14.15 -8.45
N VAL A 44 36.37 13.26 -8.93
CA VAL A 44 36.73 11.91 -9.40
C VAL A 44 36.55 11.84 -10.91
N ASP A 45 37.50 11.23 -11.63
CA ASP A 45 37.36 11.04 -13.07
C ASP A 45 36.17 10.14 -13.41
N HIS A 46 35.29 10.63 -14.29
CA HIS A 46 34.10 9.96 -14.77
C HIS A 46 33.80 10.37 -16.23
N ILE A 47 33.19 9.49 -17.01
CA ILE A 47 32.82 9.80 -18.41
C ILE A 47 31.59 10.71 -18.46
N ASN A 48 30.63 10.50 -17.55
CA ASN A 48 29.39 11.26 -17.42
C ASN A 48 29.25 11.82 -16.00
N SER A 49 28.57 12.96 -15.83
CA SER A 49 28.49 13.62 -14.51
C SER A 49 27.95 12.71 -13.39
N GLY A 50 28.38 12.93 -12.14
CA GLY A 50 27.83 12.16 -11.01
C GLY A 50 26.30 12.29 -10.84
N PHE A 51 25.73 13.43 -11.23
CA PHE A 51 24.28 13.63 -11.29
C PHE A 51 23.60 12.75 -12.34
N TYR A 52 24.25 12.53 -13.49
CA TYR A 52 23.76 11.63 -14.53
C TYR A 52 23.58 10.21 -13.99
N TYR A 53 24.59 9.67 -13.29
CA TYR A 53 24.46 8.32 -12.72
C TYR A 53 23.45 8.24 -11.57
N TRP A 54 23.36 9.29 -10.75
CA TRP A 54 22.42 9.31 -9.64
C TRP A 54 20.96 9.31 -10.12
N ILE A 55 20.64 10.06 -11.18
CA ILE A 55 19.30 10.08 -11.79
C ILE A 55 18.96 8.73 -12.44
N ARG A 56 19.94 8.09 -13.09
CA ARG A 56 19.77 6.78 -13.75
C ARG A 56 19.79 5.60 -12.78
N GLY A 57 20.26 5.79 -11.55
CA GLY A 57 20.21 4.82 -10.46
C GLY A 57 20.70 3.43 -10.86
N PHE A 58 19.81 2.42 -10.77
CA PHE A 58 20.15 1.03 -11.08
C PHE A 58 20.64 0.81 -12.51
N HIS A 59 20.20 1.63 -13.48
CA HIS A 59 20.71 1.50 -14.85
C HIS A 59 22.20 1.81 -14.90
N SER A 60 22.62 2.93 -14.28
CA SER A 60 24.05 3.27 -14.24
C SER A 60 24.88 2.28 -13.45
N LEU A 61 24.30 1.66 -12.42
CA LEU A 61 24.96 0.57 -11.68
C LEU A 61 25.15 -0.71 -12.50
N LEU A 62 24.17 -1.08 -13.33
CA LEU A 62 24.16 -2.38 -14.01
C LEU A 62 24.76 -2.33 -15.42
N VAL A 63 24.68 -1.17 -16.07
CA VAL A 63 25.05 -0.97 -17.48
C VAL A 63 26.24 -0.04 -17.59
N ASP A 64 26.10 1.22 -17.15
CA ASP A 64 27.12 2.26 -17.38
C ASP A 64 28.42 1.98 -16.61
N SER A 65 28.32 1.39 -15.42
CA SER A 65 29.48 1.14 -14.54
C SER A 65 30.58 0.32 -15.20
N ARG A 66 30.28 -0.51 -16.20
CA ARG A 66 31.26 -1.39 -16.85
C ARG A 66 32.26 -0.62 -17.72
N ASN A 67 31.85 0.56 -18.20
CA ASN A 67 32.67 1.40 -19.07
C ASN A 67 33.35 2.54 -18.30
N GLU A 68 33.04 2.69 -17.01
CA GLU A 68 33.59 3.74 -16.15
C GLU A 68 34.91 3.35 -15.48
N PRO A 69 35.77 4.33 -15.14
CA PRO A 69 36.93 4.11 -14.28
C PRO A 69 36.53 3.49 -12.95
N ASN A 70 37.40 2.65 -12.36
CA ASN A 70 37.15 1.98 -11.08
C ASN A 70 36.76 2.95 -9.95
N SER A 71 37.28 4.18 -9.98
CA SER A 71 36.96 5.25 -9.04
C SER A 71 35.51 5.74 -9.16
N ALA A 72 34.97 5.85 -10.38
CA ALA A 72 33.58 6.20 -10.65
C ALA A 72 32.62 5.04 -10.36
N GLN A 73 33.05 3.78 -10.56
CA GLN A 73 32.24 2.61 -10.19
C GLN A 73 31.89 2.57 -8.70
N GLY A 74 32.86 2.91 -7.83
CA GLY A 74 32.63 3.01 -6.39
C GLY A 74 31.60 4.09 -6.03
N PHE A 75 31.63 5.23 -6.75
CA PHE A 75 30.64 6.29 -6.61
C PHE A 75 29.24 5.85 -7.06
N ILE A 76 29.12 5.23 -8.24
CA ILE A 76 27.86 4.71 -8.78
C ILE A 76 27.25 3.65 -7.85
N PHE A 77 28.09 2.79 -7.27
CA PHE A 77 27.68 1.81 -6.28
C PHE A 77 27.17 2.47 -5.01
N ALA A 78 27.92 3.42 -4.43
CA ALA A 78 27.51 4.11 -3.22
C ALA A 78 26.24 4.95 -3.41
N SER A 79 26.10 5.66 -4.54
CA SER A 79 24.93 6.49 -4.83
C SER A 79 23.66 5.66 -4.99
N THR A 80 23.78 4.48 -5.61
CA THR A 80 22.64 3.62 -5.99
C THR A 80 22.30 2.58 -4.93
N VAL A 81 23.28 1.86 -4.40
CA VAL A 81 23.07 0.74 -3.46
C VAL A 81 22.87 1.25 -2.04
N ILE A 82 23.70 2.20 -1.58
CA ILE A 82 23.64 2.67 -0.19
C ILE A 82 22.51 3.71 -0.02
N GLY A 83 22.29 4.55 -1.02
CA GLY A 83 21.27 5.59 -0.94
C GLY A 83 19.87 5.15 -1.38
N THR A 84 19.76 4.46 -2.51
CA THR A 84 18.45 4.20 -3.14
C THR A 84 17.76 2.96 -2.59
N ILE A 85 18.46 1.83 -2.41
CA ILE A 85 17.85 0.58 -1.90
C ILE A 85 17.22 0.76 -0.51
N PRO A 86 17.93 1.31 0.49
CA PRO A 86 17.35 1.48 1.81
C PRO A 86 16.20 2.48 1.78
N SER A 87 16.28 3.54 0.97
CA SER A 87 15.20 4.53 0.83
C SER A 87 13.94 3.92 0.24
N VAL A 88 14.06 3.08 -0.80
CA VAL A 88 12.93 2.33 -1.41
C VAL A 88 12.25 1.43 -0.39
N ALA A 89 12.99 0.82 0.54
CA ALA A 89 12.40 0.01 1.61
C ALA A 89 11.81 0.87 2.73
N ILE A 90 12.51 1.92 3.16
CA ILE A 90 12.11 2.75 4.31
C ILE A 90 10.84 3.54 3.99
N ILE A 91 10.70 4.11 2.79
CA ILE A 91 9.58 4.99 2.42
C ILE A 91 8.21 4.31 2.60
N PRO A 92 7.95 3.09 2.05
CA PRO A 92 6.70 2.38 2.28
C PRO A 92 6.45 2.07 3.75
N PHE A 93 7.47 1.59 4.48
CA PHE A 93 7.33 1.31 5.92
C PHE A 93 6.96 2.57 6.71
N LEU A 94 7.56 3.70 6.37
CA LEU A 94 7.32 4.99 7.00
C LEU A 94 5.90 5.48 6.71
N TYR A 95 5.45 5.37 5.46
CA TYR A 95 4.06 5.64 5.08
C TYR A 95 3.09 4.80 5.91
N PHE A 96 3.28 3.49 5.99
CA PHE A 96 2.38 2.62 6.75
C PHE A 96 2.36 2.90 8.24
N ILE A 97 3.52 3.20 8.85
CA ILE A 97 3.60 3.53 10.28
C ILE A 97 2.95 4.89 10.53
N PHE A 98 3.17 5.88 9.65
CA PHE A 98 2.61 7.21 9.78
C PHE A 98 1.09 7.22 9.62
N THR A 99 0.60 6.55 8.59
CA THR A 99 -0.84 6.34 8.35
C THR A 99 -1.48 5.64 9.55
N ASN A 100 -0.91 4.53 10.03
CA ASN A 100 -1.43 3.83 11.20
C ASN A 100 -1.39 4.70 12.46
N TRP A 101 -0.37 5.53 12.64
CA TRP A 101 -0.31 6.47 13.76
C TRP A 101 -1.41 7.52 13.68
N LEU A 102 -1.61 8.12 12.50
CA LEU A 102 -2.61 9.16 12.28
C LEU A 102 -4.04 8.64 12.53
N ILE A 103 -4.31 7.41 12.06
CA ILE A 103 -5.57 6.67 12.28
C ILE A 103 -5.79 6.36 13.76
N ASN A 104 -4.80 5.76 14.43
CA ASN A 104 -4.98 5.20 15.78
C ASN A 104 -4.79 6.20 16.92
N GLU A 105 -4.06 7.32 16.73
CA GLU A 105 -3.80 8.28 17.81
C GLU A 105 -4.39 9.65 17.55
N LYS A 106 -4.56 10.10 16.30
CA LYS A 106 -5.09 11.44 16.01
C LYS A 106 -6.57 11.46 15.65
N LEU A 107 -7.05 10.40 15.02
CA LEU A 107 -8.45 10.30 14.58
C LEU A 107 -9.31 9.53 15.59
N SER A 108 -8.81 8.46 16.23
CA SER A 108 -9.65 7.68 17.17
C SER A 108 -10.18 8.48 18.36
N ASP A 109 -9.41 9.42 18.90
CA ASP A 109 -9.83 10.26 20.04
C ASP A 109 -10.97 11.23 19.66
N LYS A 110 -11.15 11.53 18.36
CA LYS A 110 -12.29 12.30 17.86
C LYS A 110 -13.53 11.42 17.57
N PHE A 111 -13.37 10.10 17.52
CA PHE A 111 -14.39 9.13 17.12
C PHE A 111 -14.61 8.06 18.20
N ILE A 112 -14.72 8.48 19.47
CA ILE A 112 -14.78 7.64 20.69
C ILE A 112 -15.78 6.46 20.60
N ASN A 113 -16.83 6.56 19.77
CA ASN A 113 -17.87 5.53 19.63
C ASN A 113 -17.75 4.63 18.38
N VAL A 114 -16.69 4.74 17.57
CA VAL A 114 -16.57 3.95 16.33
C VAL A 114 -15.76 2.67 16.61
N PRO A 115 -16.30 1.47 16.32
CA PRO A 115 -15.56 0.21 16.50
C PRO A 115 -14.24 0.25 15.72
N THR A 116 -13.11 0.18 16.44
CA THR A 116 -11.76 0.37 15.90
C THR A 116 -11.44 -0.57 14.74
N GLU A 117 -11.98 -1.80 14.76
CA GLU A 117 -11.82 -2.78 13.68
C GLU A 117 -12.52 -2.37 12.39
N LYS A 118 -13.77 -1.88 12.48
CA LYS A 118 -14.51 -1.38 11.31
C LYS A 118 -13.82 -0.15 10.74
N TYR A 119 -13.32 0.74 11.60
CA TYR A 119 -12.60 1.93 11.16
C TYR A 119 -11.29 1.60 10.44
N LYS A 120 -10.48 0.69 10.99
CA LYS A 120 -9.25 0.21 10.34
C LYS A 120 -9.52 -0.44 9.00
N PHE A 121 -10.56 -1.27 8.90
CA PHE A 121 -10.97 -1.90 7.64
C PHE A 121 -11.22 -0.85 6.55
N TRP A 122 -12.10 0.12 6.82
CA TRP A 122 -12.46 1.15 5.83
C TRP A 122 -11.30 2.11 5.53
N THR A 123 -10.46 2.41 6.52
CA THR A 123 -9.34 3.31 6.27
C THR A 123 -8.26 2.65 5.43
N ASN A 124 -7.95 1.37 5.66
CA ASN A 124 -7.04 0.60 4.81
C ASN A 124 -7.59 0.49 3.38
N TYR A 125 -8.89 0.23 3.24
CA TYR A 125 -9.57 0.20 1.94
C TYR A 125 -9.37 1.53 1.19
N ILE A 126 -9.65 2.67 1.83
CA ILE A 126 -9.48 4.00 1.21
C ILE A 126 -8.02 4.27 0.83
N HIS A 127 -7.06 3.90 1.68
CA HIS A 127 -5.64 4.10 1.36
C HIS A 127 -5.18 3.25 0.19
N PHE A 128 -5.60 1.99 0.12
CA PHE A 128 -5.26 1.10 -0.99
C PHE A 128 -5.94 1.54 -2.29
N SER A 129 -7.19 2.00 -2.23
CA SER A 129 -7.87 2.64 -3.35
C SER A 129 -7.13 3.89 -3.82
N GLY A 130 -6.68 4.73 -2.89
CA GLY A 130 -5.91 5.94 -3.21
C GLY A 130 -4.58 5.62 -3.89
N ILE A 131 -3.83 4.65 -3.36
CA ILE A 131 -2.57 4.18 -3.97
C ILE A 131 -2.83 3.62 -5.37
N ALA A 132 -3.81 2.73 -5.52
CA ALA A 132 -4.17 2.16 -6.83
C ALA A 132 -4.50 3.27 -7.82
N LEU A 133 -5.38 4.21 -7.45
CA LEU A 133 -5.84 5.27 -8.34
C LEU A 133 -4.72 6.25 -8.69
N VAL A 134 -3.91 6.68 -7.73
CA VAL A 134 -2.79 7.60 -7.98
C VAL A 134 -1.77 6.94 -8.89
N PHE A 135 -1.31 5.73 -8.60
CA PHE A 135 -0.28 5.08 -9.42
C PHE A 135 -0.82 4.64 -10.79
N THR A 136 -2.07 4.19 -10.90
CA THR A 136 -2.67 3.87 -12.20
C THR A 136 -2.88 5.13 -13.05
N LEU A 137 -3.46 6.20 -12.50
CA LEU A 137 -3.74 7.40 -13.29
C LEU A 137 -2.47 8.22 -13.55
N LEU A 138 -1.69 8.52 -12.52
CA LEU A 138 -0.53 9.40 -12.65
C LEU A 138 0.59 8.72 -13.43
N CYS A 139 0.99 7.51 -13.04
CA CYS A 139 2.05 6.80 -13.75
C CYS A 139 1.56 6.32 -15.13
N GLY A 140 0.29 5.92 -15.27
CA GLY A 140 -0.30 5.58 -16.57
C GLY A 140 -0.30 6.77 -17.53
N SER A 141 -0.64 7.98 -17.04
CA SER A 141 -0.60 9.20 -17.84
C SER A 141 0.82 9.57 -18.27
N LEU A 142 1.82 9.35 -17.42
CA LEU A 142 3.23 9.61 -17.77
C LEU A 142 3.75 8.65 -18.85
N THR A 143 3.15 7.48 -19.04
CA THR A 143 3.57 6.57 -20.12
C THR A 143 3.27 7.11 -21.52
N TYR A 144 2.33 8.05 -21.69
CA TYR A 144 2.05 8.68 -22.98
C TYR A 144 3.26 9.42 -23.56
N ILE A 145 4.22 9.80 -22.72
CA ILE A 145 5.47 10.47 -23.14
C ILE A 145 6.31 9.57 -24.07
N ASN A 146 6.18 8.25 -23.97
CA ASN A 146 6.90 7.29 -24.82
C ASN A 146 5.95 6.29 -25.51
N ASN A 147 4.95 6.81 -26.22
CA ASN A 147 3.96 6.01 -26.97
C ASN A 147 3.21 4.96 -26.13
N GLY A 148 3.17 5.15 -24.81
CA GLY A 148 2.38 4.35 -23.89
C GLY A 148 0.94 4.79 -23.85
N GLY A 149 0.25 4.41 -22.77
CA GLY A 149 -1.12 4.84 -22.54
C GLY A 149 -1.64 4.33 -21.21
N LEU A 150 -2.88 4.71 -20.91
CA LEU A 150 -3.52 4.38 -19.64
C LEU A 150 -3.97 2.90 -19.56
N LEU A 151 -4.13 2.24 -20.71
CA LEU A 151 -4.46 0.83 -20.75
C LEU A 151 -3.21 -0.04 -20.53
N PRO A 152 -3.32 -1.18 -19.83
CA PRO A 152 -2.18 -2.05 -19.60
C PRO A 152 -1.48 -2.50 -20.87
N ASN A 153 -2.14 -2.80 -21.97
CA ASN A 153 -1.45 -3.16 -23.21
C ASN A 153 -0.65 -1.99 -23.83
N GLN A 154 -1.11 -0.74 -23.62
CA GLN A 154 -0.45 0.45 -24.13
C GLN A 154 0.73 0.87 -23.25
N ALA A 155 0.55 0.86 -21.92
CA ALA A 155 1.59 1.18 -20.95
C ALA A 155 2.86 0.32 -21.13
N TYR A 156 2.70 -0.92 -21.63
CA TYR A 156 3.81 -1.84 -21.89
C TYR A 156 4.85 -1.26 -22.87
N ASN A 157 4.39 -0.53 -23.88
CA ASN A 157 5.25 0.03 -24.92
C ASN A 157 6.28 1.00 -24.34
N ALA A 158 5.90 1.72 -23.28
CA ALA A 158 6.77 2.69 -22.62
C ALA A 158 7.86 2.01 -21.75
N ILE A 159 7.70 0.74 -21.34
CA ILE A 159 8.64 0.05 -20.43
C ILE A 159 10.06 0.07 -20.96
N LEU A 160 10.25 -0.16 -22.26
CA LEU A 160 11.58 -0.16 -22.88
C LEU A 160 12.29 1.19 -22.75
N GLY A 161 11.52 2.28 -22.67
CA GLY A 161 12.03 3.62 -22.41
C GLY A 161 12.76 3.75 -21.07
N ALA A 162 12.54 2.86 -20.10
CA ALA A 162 13.17 2.93 -18.77
C ALA A 162 14.71 2.91 -18.83
N PHE A 163 15.26 2.37 -19.92
CA PHE A 163 16.69 2.28 -20.16
C PHE A 163 17.19 3.27 -21.23
N SER A 164 16.31 4.10 -21.79
CA SER A 164 16.67 5.11 -22.77
C SER A 164 17.60 6.16 -22.17
N ASP A 165 18.44 6.76 -23.02
CA ASP A 165 19.27 7.92 -22.69
C ASP A 165 18.44 9.20 -22.66
N ASP A 166 17.31 9.24 -23.37
CA ASP A 166 16.36 10.35 -23.32
C ASP A 166 15.64 10.41 -21.97
N PHE A 167 15.55 11.60 -21.40
CA PHE A 167 14.96 11.80 -20.07
C PHE A 167 13.44 11.58 -20.07
N GLY A 168 12.74 12.00 -21.13
CA GLY A 168 11.30 11.82 -21.26
C GLY A 168 10.92 10.35 -21.40
N GLU A 169 11.63 9.62 -22.27
CA GLU A 169 11.43 8.18 -22.46
C GLU A 169 11.70 7.38 -21.18
N ARG A 170 12.74 7.78 -20.43
CA ARG A 170 13.09 7.18 -19.15
C ARG A 170 12.05 7.41 -18.06
N ILE A 171 11.51 8.63 -17.96
CA ILE A 171 10.37 8.90 -17.06
C ILE A 171 9.18 8.03 -17.45
N ALA A 172 8.86 7.93 -18.74
CA ALA A 172 7.74 7.14 -19.23
C ALA A 172 7.90 5.66 -18.86
N GLY A 173 9.11 5.10 -19.03
CA GLY A 173 9.38 3.70 -18.71
C GLY A 173 9.41 3.39 -17.22
N ILE A 174 10.01 4.25 -16.40
CA ILE A 174 9.95 4.11 -14.93
C ILE A 174 8.49 4.22 -14.46
N SER A 175 7.72 5.13 -15.04
CA SER A 175 6.29 5.26 -14.75
C SER A 175 5.51 4.03 -15.18
N ALA A 176 5.84 3.40 -16.31
CA ALA A 176 5.25 2.13 -16.71
C ALA A 176 5.55 1.02 -15.69
N PHE A 177 6.79 0.91 -15.20
CA PHE A 177 7.13 -0.02 -14.12
C PHE A 177 6.30 0.21 -12.85
N LEU A 178 6.14 1.45 -12.41
CA LEU A 178 5.35 1.81 -11.22
C LEU A 178 3.84 1.57 -11.45
N TYR A 179 3.36 1.82 -12.67
CA TYR A 179 2.00 1.53 -13.08
C TYR A 179 1.68 0.04 -12.90
N TYR A 180 2.53 -0.88 -13.37
CA TYR A 180 2.30 -2.31 -13.18
C TYR A 180 2.60 -2.79 -11.77
N GLY A 181 3.78 -2.46 -11.25
CA GLY A 181 4.29 -3.01 -9.99
C GLY A 181 3.52 -2.53 -8.77
N ILE A 182 2.95 -1.32 -8.83
CA ILE A 182 2.19 -0.73 -7.73
C ILE A 182 0.74 -0.50 -8.16
N GLY A 183 0.50 0.27 -9.22
CA GLY A 183 -0.86 0.63 -9.63
C GLY A 183 -1.77 -0.58 -9.86
N MET A 184 -1.39 -1.46 -10.80
CA MET A 184 -2.18 -2.62 -11.19
C MET A 184 -2.26 -3.68 -10.09
N VAL A 185 -1.20 -3.88 -9.31
CA VAL A 185 -1.22 -4.81 -8.16
C VAL A 185 -2.23 -4.34 -7.11
N PHE A 186 -2.19 -3.08 -6.70
CA PHE A 186 -3.15 -2.55 -5.73
C PHE A 186 -4.56 -2.48 -6.32
N LEU A 187 -4.71 -2.16 -7.60
CA LEU A 187 -6.01 -2.21 -8.28
C LEU A 187 -6.61 -3.61 -8.25
N PHE A 188 -5.81 -4.65 -8.51
CA PHE A 188 -6.25 -6.05 -8.42
C PHE A 188 -6.67 -6.43 -7.00
N ILE A 189 -5.87 -6.05 -5.98
CA ILE A 189 -6.23 -6.23 -4.57
C ILE A 189 -7.60 -5.59 -4.29
N MET A 190 -7.83 -4.37 -4.78
CA MET A 190 -9.10 -3.66 -4.59
C MET A 190 -10.27 -4.35 -5.30
N ILE A 191 -10.08 -4.89 -6.50
CA ILE A 191 -11.10 -5.67 -7.21
C ILE A 191 -11.50 -6.91 -6.38
N VAL A 192 -10.52 -7.68 -5.91
CA VAL A 192 -10.77 -8.86 -5.06
C VAL A 192 -11.48 -8.44 -3.76
N TRP A 193 -11.04 -7.36 -3.13
CA TRP A 193 -11.67 -6.85 -1.91
C TRP A 193 -13.13 -6.45 -2.14
N ASN A 194 -13.44 -5.76 -3.25
CA ASN A 194 -14.82 -5.42 -3.60
C ASN A 194 -15.69 -6.66 -3.83
N ILE A 195 -15.15 -7.71 -4.47
CA ILE A 195 -15.84 -8.99 -4.62
C ILE A 195 -16.15 -9.61 -3.25
N LEU A 196 -15.19 -9.60 -2.31
CA LEU A 196 -15.41 -10.12 -0.96
C LEU A 196 -16.50 -9.33 -0.20
N ILE A 197 -16.53 -8.00 -0.34
CA ILE A 197 -17.59 -7.17 0.25
C ILE A 197 -18.95 -7.56 -0.33
N ALA A 198 -19.05 -7.70 -1.66
CA ALA A 198 -20.29 -8.10 -2.33
C ALA A 198 -20.75 -9.50 -1.89
N LEU A 199 -19.85 -10.48 -1.83
CA LEU A 199 -20.13 -11.83 -1.35
C LEU A 199 -20.58 -11.83 0.11
N SER A 200 -19.95 -11.03 0.97
CA SER A 200 -20.37 -10.91 2.38
C SER A 200 -21.79 -10.35 2.51
N TRP A 201 -22.16 -9.41 1.64
CA TRP A 201 -23.50 -8.84 1.62
C TRP A 201 -24.54 -9.86 1.14
N ILE A 202 -24.23 -10.62 0.08
CA ILE A 202 -25.06 -11.72 -0.41
C ILE A 202 -25.24 -12.78 0.69
N GLY A 203 -24.16 -13.17 1.37
CA GLY A 203 -24.20 -14.12 2.48
C GLY A 203 -25.13 -13.68 3.61
N LYS A 204 -25.11 -12.40 3.99
CA LYS A 204 -26.06 -11.84 4.99
C LYS A 204 -27.51 -11.89 4.51
N LYS A 205 -27.78 -11.66 3.23
CA LYS A 205 -29.14 -11.77 2.68
C LYS A 205 -29.64 -13.22 2.71
N ILE A 206 -28.76 -14.17 2.40
CA ILE A 206 -29.06 -15.60 2.47
C ILE A 206 -29.30 -16.03 3.92
N SER A 207 -28.50 -15.57 4.89
CA SER A 207 -28.69 -15.93 6.30
C SER A 207 -30.04 -15.46 6.83
N ILE A 208 -30.45 -14.24 6.52
CA ILE A 208 -31.77 -13.69 6.89
C ILE A 208 -32.91 -14.54 6.29
N LEU A 209 -32.75 -15.00 5.04
CA LEU A 209 -33.73 -15.90 4.43
C LEU A 209 -33.77 -17.25 5.14
N LEU A 210 -32.62 -17.84 5.46
CA LEU A 210 -32.54 -19.12 6.17
C LEU A 210 -33.15 -19.04 7.58
N GLU A 211 -32.92 -17.93 8.29
CA GLU A 211 -33.55 -17.66 9.60
C GLU A 211 -35.08 -17.61 9.48
N LYS A 212 -35.62 -16.84 8.53
CA LYS A 212 -37.08 -16.81 8.28
C LYS A 212 -37.66 -18.18 7.97
N TRP A 213 -36.95 -18.99 7.18
CA TRP A 213 -37.37 -20.37 6.86
C TRP A 213 -37.29 -21.31 8.06
N SER A 214 -36.35 -21.07 8.98
CA SER A 214 -36.25 -21.79 10.26
C SER A 214 -37.45 -21.46 11.16
N GLU A 215 -37.75 -20.17 11.34
CA GLU A 215 -38.87 -19.68 12.15
C GLU A 215 -40.22 -20.22 11.64
N ILE A 216 -40.46 -20.19 10.32
CA ILE A 216 -41.68 -20.73 9.71
C ILE A 216 -41.81 -22.24 9.99
N ARG A 217 -40.70 -22.99 9.95
CA ARG A 217 -40.71 -24.43 10.27
C ARG A 217 -41.00 -24.68 11.74
N ALA A 218 -40.43 -23.89 12.64
CA ALA A 218 -40.69 -23.97 14.07
C ALA A 218 -42.18 -23.68 14.38
N ALA A 219 -42.72 -22.58 13.84
CA ALA A 219 -44.13 -22.22 14.02
C ALA A 219 -45.10 -23.29 13.48
N LYS A 220 -44.81 -23.88 12.30
CA LYS A 220 -45.61 -25.00 11.78
C LYS A 220 -45.53 -26.25 12.66
N LYS A 221 -44.40 -26.51 13.32
CA LYS A 221 -44.24 -27.65 14.24
C LYS A 221 -45.05 -27.42 15.52
N GLU A 222 -45.02 -26.22 16.08
CA GLU A 222 -45.82 -25.83 17.25
C GLU A 222 -47.31 -25.90 16.95
N GLN A 223 -47.78 -25.36 15.82
CA GLN A 223 -49.18 -25.48 15.42
C GLN A 223 -49.65 -26.93 15.27
N LYS A 224 -48.79 -27.83 14.74
CA LYS A 224 -49.11 -29.26 14.66
C LYS A 224 -49.20 -29.91 16.04
N LEU A 225 -48.35 -29.52 16.98
CA LEU A 225 -48.40 -29.99 18.37
C LEU A 225 -49.65 -29.49 19.09
N ALA A 226 -49.97 -28.19 18.99
CA ALA A 226 -51.17 -27.59 19.56
C ALA A 226 -52.46 -28.27 19.06
N LYS A 227 -52.59 -28.46 17.74
CA LYS A 227 -53.73 -29.18 17.13
C LYS A 227 -53.84 -30.65 17.57
N LYS A 228 -52.73 -31.30 17.91
CA LYS A 228 -52.75 -32.66 18.47
C LYS A 228 -53.24 -32.67 19.91
N ILE A 229 -52.84 -31.69 20.71
CA ILE A 229 -53.27 -31.53 22.11
C ILE A 229 -54.78 -31.25 22.17
N GLU A 230 -55.30 -30.29 21.40
CA GLU A 230 -56.75 -30.01 21.30
C GLU A 230 -57.55 -31.25 20.90
N LYS A 231 -57.06 -32.03 19.93
CA LYS A 231 -57.71 -33.28 19.51
C LYS A 231 -57.73 -34.36 20.60
N MET A 232 -56.74 -34.38 21.50
CA MET A 232 -56.73 -35.29 22.64
C MET A 232 -57.68 -34.82 23.75
N GLU A 233 -57.73 -33.51 24.02
CA GLU A 233 -58.62 -32.92 25.02
C GLU A 233 -60.10 -33.04 24.63
N SER A 234 -60.46 -32.72 23.38
CA SER A 234 -61.81 -32.91 22.84
C SER A 234 -62.29 -34.37 22.89
N LYS A 235 -61.40 -35.34 22.63
CA LYS A 235 -61.71 -36.77 22.79
C LYS A 235 -61.89 -37.20 24.25
N LYS A 236 -61.27 -36.50 25.21
CA LYS A 236 -61.44 -36.73 26.64
C LYS A 236 -62.77 -36.18 27.14
N ASN A 237 -63.16 -34.98 26.70
CA ASN A 237 -64.43 -34.36 27.09
C ASN A 237 -65.66 -35.08 26.51
N ASN A 238 -65.59 -35.64 25.30
CA ASN A 238 -66.70 -36.41 24.72
C ASN A 238 -66.87 -37.83 25.31
N LYS A 239 -66.06 -38.23 26.29
CA LYS A 239 -66.13 -39.52 26.98
C LYS A 239 -66.65 -39.41 28.43
N GLN A 240 -66.94 -38.20 28.89
CA GLN A 240 -67.74 -37.95 30.11
C GLN A 240 -69.21 -37.80 29.71
#